data_AF-A0A804JGT0-F1
#
_entry.id   AF-A0A804JGT0-F1
#
_cell.length_a   1.000
_cell.length_b   1.000
_cell.length_c   1.000
_cell.angle_alpha   90.00
_cell.angle_beta   90.00
_cell.angle_gamma   90.00
#
_symmetry.space_group_name_H-M   'P 1'
#
loop_
_entity.id
_entity.type
_entity.pdbx_description
1 polymer ?
#
loop_
_entity_poly.entity_id
_entity_poly.type
_entity_poly.pdbx_seq_one_letter_code
_entity_poly.pdbx_strand_id
1 'polypeptide(L)' 'NLVAKKGLLHSDQELFNNGTQDSLVRLYGVNARAFARDFAAAMVKMGAISPLTGTNGEIRLNCRNVN' A
#
# COMPACT_ATOMS: atom_id res chain seq x y z
N ASN A 1 12.32 -2.56 -11.83
CA ASN A 1 11.99 -1.20 -12.34
C ASN A 1 12.74 -0.11 -11.61
N LEU A 2 12.46 0.15 -10.32
CA LEU A 2 12.99 1.33 -9.61
C LEU A 2 14.53 1.35 -9.52
N VAL A 3 15.17 0.23 -9.20
CA VAL A 3 16.65 0.11 -9.14
C VAL A 3 17.29 0.40 -10.50
N ALA A 4 16.60 0.06 -11.59
CA ALA A 4 17.05 0.34 -12.96
C ALA A 4 16.63 1.73 -13.46
N LYS A 5 16.12 2.61 -12.59
CA LYS A 5 15.60 3.94 -12.91
C LYS A 5 14.51 3.94 -14.00
N LYS A 6 13.64 2.93 -13.96
CA LYS A 6 12.49 2.75 -14.87
C LYS A 6 11.15 2.84 -14.12
N GLY A 7 11.06 3.69 -13.09
CA GLY A 7 9.75 4.05 -12.50
C GLY A 7 8.88 4.78 -13.52
N LEU A 8 7.57 4.53 -13.52
CA LEU A 8 6.66 5.16 -14.49
C LEU A 8 6.26 6.55 -14.00
N LEU A 9 5.81 6.64 -12.75
CA LEU A 9 5.40 7.89 -12.13
C LEU A 9 6.58 8.52 -11.40
N HIS A 10 6.55 9.84 -11.27
CA HIS A 10 7.51 10.57 -10.44
C HIS A 10 7.53 10.01 -9.01
N SER A 11 6.36 9.79 -8.42
CA SER A 11 6.21 9.22 -7.07
C SER A 11 6.83 7.82 -6.92
N ASP A 12 6.86 7.02 -7.98
CA ASP A 12 7.50 5.69 -7.94
C ASP A 12 9.01 5.84 -7.83
N GLN A 13 9.58 6.76 -8.62
CA GLN A 13 11.02 6.91 -8.71
C GLN A 13 11.61 7.62 -7.47
N GLU A 14 10.82 8.44 -6.78
CA GLU A 14 11.21 9.05 -5.49
C GLU A 14 11.43 8.01 -4.38
N LEU A 15 10.82 6.82 -4.46
CA LEU A 15 11.11 5.73 -3.52
C LEU A 15 12.54 5.19 -3.65
N PHE A 16 13.21 5.46 -4.78
CA PHE A 16 14.60 5.07 -5.03
C PHE A 16 15.40 6.23 -5.61
N ASN A 17 15.66 7.24 -4.78
CA ASN A 17 16.29 8.50 -5.16
C ASN A 17 17.29 9.01 -4.09
N ASN A 18 18.18 8.13 -3.61
CA ASN A 18 19.15 8.41 -2.54
C ASN A 18 18.47 8.79 -1.21
N GLY A 19 17.28 8.23 -0.97
CA GLY A 19 16.49 8.48 0.23
C GLY A 19 16.57 7.34 1.25
N THR A 20 15.87 7.49 2.37
CA THR A 20 15.78 6.45 3.42
C THR A 20 15.10 5.17 2.95
N GLN A 21 14.32 5.23 1.87
CA GLN A 21 13.57 4.10 1.31
C GLN A 21 14.40 3.23 0.36
N ASP A 22 15.58 3.69 -0.05
CA ASP A 22 16.43 2.98 -1.02
C ASP A 22 16.79 1.56 -0.55
N SER A 23 17.00 1.37 0.75
CA SER A 23 17.32 0.06 1.35
C SER A 23 16.15 -0.92 1.23
N LEU A 24 14.92 -0.46 1.48
CA LEU A 24 13.70 -1.26 1.33
C LEU A 24 13.43 -1.60 -0.14
N VAL A 25 13.62 -0.66 -1.06
CA VAL A 25 13.46 -0.93 -2.49
C VAL A 25 14.45 -2.00 -2.97
N ARG A 26 15.71 -1.96 -2.51
CA ARG A 26 16.69 -3.01 -2.81
C ARG A 26 16.27 -4.36 -2.21
N LEU A 27 15.85 -4.38 -0.94
CA LEU A 27 15.38 -5.59 -0.26
C LEU A 27 14.21 -6.24 -1.00
N TYR A 28 13.16 -5.48 -1.29
CA TYR A 28 11.97 -5.99 -1.97
C TYR A 28 12.26 -6.39 -3.42
N GLY A 29 13.23 -5.74 -4.08
CA GLY A 29 13.68 -6.10 -5.42
C GLY A 29 14.35 -7.48 -5.51
N VAL A 30 14.96 -7.97 -4.43
CA VAL A 30 15.67 -9.27 -4.39
C VAL A 30 14.95 -10.32 -3.54
N ASN A 31 13.97 -9.92 -2.71
CA ASN A 31 13.25 -10.80 -1.82
C ASN A 31 11.73 -10.54 -1.88
N ALA A 32 11.06 -11.23 -2.80
CA ALA A 32 9.62 -11.13 -2.99
C ALA A 32 8.81 -11.56 -1.75
N ARG A 33 9.33 -12.49 -0.93
CA ARG A 33 8.65 -12.94 0.29
C ARG A 33 8.64 -11.87 1.38
N ALA A 34 9.73 -11.12 1.52
CA ALA A 34 9.79 -9.96 2.42
C ALA A 34 8.75 -8.90 2.00
N PHE A 35 8.70 -8.57 0.71
CA PHE A 35 7.68 -7.65 0.17
C PHE A 35 6.27 -8.14 0.45
N ALA A 36 5.93 -9.38 0.10
CA ALA A 36 4.58 -9.91 0.25
C ALA A 36 4.11 -9.93 1.72
N ARG A 37 5.00 -10.28 2.66
CA ARG A 37 4.72 -10.25 4.09
C ARG A 37 4.40 -8.84 4.57
N ASP A 38 5.26 -7.88 4.24
CA ASP A 38 5.12 -6.51 4.74
C ASP A 38 3.95 -5.79 4.05
N PHE A 39 3.69 -6.10 2.78
CA PHE A 39 2.51 -5.64 2.05
C PHE A 39 1.21 -6.15 2.68
N ALA A 40 1.13 -7.44 3.03
CA ALA A 40 -0.06 -7.99 3.69
C ALA A 40 -0.34 -7.29 5.04
N ALA A 41 0.71 -7.07 5.85
CA ALA A 41 0.58 -6.34 7.11
C ALA A 41 0.14 -4.88 6.89
N ALA A 42 0.69 -4.20 5.87
CA ALA A 42 0.31 -2.84 5.51
C ALA A 42 -1.16 -2.74 5.07
N MET A 43 -1.65 -3.70 4.28
CA MET A 43 -3.05 -3.73 3.83
C MET A 43 -4.03 -3.94 4.99
N VAL A 44 -3.70 -4.80 5.96
CA VAL A 44 -4.50 -4.97 7.19
C VAL A 44 -4.56 -3.66 7.98
N LYS A 45 -3.39 -3.01 8.17
CA LYS A 45 -3.31 -1.72 8.87
C LYS A 45 -4.11 -0.62 8.16
N MET A 46 -4.04 -0.56 6.83
CA MET A 46 -4.79 0.39 6.01
C MET A 46 -6.31 0.16 6.12
N GLY A 47 -6.76 -1.11 6.12
CA GLY A 47 -8.17 -1.46 6.29
C GLY A 47 -8.76 -1.09 7.65
N ALA A 48 -7.90 -0.85 8.65
CA ALA A 48 -8.30 -0.40 9.98
C ALA A 48 -8.35 1.14 10.13
N ILE A 49 -8.14 1.92 9.06
CA ILE A 49 -8.24 3.38 9.12
C ILE A 49 -9.71 3.78 9.25
N SER A 50 -10.08 4.25 10.44
CA SER A 50 -11.36 4.88 10.76
C SER A 50 -12.63 4.13 10.26
N PRO A 51 -12.79 2.83 10.53
CA PRO A 51 -13.98 2.10 10.12
C PRO A 51 -15.22 2.56 10.89
N LEU A 52 -16.37 2.55 10.20
CA LEU A 52 -17.67 2.57 10.88
C LEU A 52 -17.91 1.19 11.51
N THR A 53 -18.17 1.16 12.82
CA THR A 53 -18.29 -0.07 13.61
C THR A 53 -19.53 -0.04 14.52
N GLY A 54 -19.92 -1.20 15.03
CA GLY A 54 -21.13 -1.33 15.84
C GLY A 54 -22.37 -1.00 15.01
N THR A 55 -23.20 -0.08 15.51
CA THR A 55 -24.41 0.39 14.83
C THR A 55 -24.21 1.69 14.05
N ASN A 56 -22.96 2.17 13.90
CA ASN A 56 -22.66 3.39 13.14
C ASN A 56 -22.69 3.07 11.64
N GLY A 57 -23.47 3.84 10.87
CA GLY A 57 -23.65 3.64 9.42
C GLY A 57 -24.84 2.76 9.07
N GLU A 58 -24.76 2.05 7.93
CA GLU A 58 -25.79 1.14 7.44
C GLU A 58 -25.20 0.02 6.57
N ILE A 59 -25.91 -1.11 6.46
CA ILE A 59 -25.63 -2.12 5.45
C ILE A 59 -26.40 -1.74 4.18
N ARG A 60 -25.69 -1.27 3.16
CA ARG A 60 -26.31 -0.85 1.89
C ARG A 60 -26.79 -2.04 1.07
N LEU A 61 -28.01 -1.94 0.54
CA LEU A 61 -28.55 -2.90 -0.44
C LEU A 61 -27.97 -2.66 -1.84
N ASN A 62 -27.58 -1.41 -2.12
CA ASN A 62 -26.87 -1.02 -3.33
C ASN A 62 -25.76 -0.04 -2.97
N CYS A 63 -24.49 -0.41 -3.19
CA CYS A 63 -23.34 0.39 -2.79
C CYS A 63 -23.33 1.84 -3.35
N ARG A 64 -24.05 2.10 -4.45
CA ARG A 64 -24.13 3.40 -5.12
C ARG A 64 -25.11 4.38 -4.46
N ASN A 65 -26.07 3.90 -3.68
CA ASN A 65 -27.12 4.71 -3.07
C ASN A 65 -27.10 4.56 -1.54
N VAL A 66 -27.53 5.61 -0.84
CA VAL A 66 -27.96 5.50 0.56
C VAL A 66 -29.32 4.78 0.55
N ASN A 67 -29.57 3.91 1.52
CA ASN A 67 -30.85 3.19 1.60
C ASN A 67 -32.04 4.14 1.83
#